data_AF-A0A940FWF9-F1
#
_entry.id   AF-A0A940FWF9-F1
#
_cell.length_a   1.000
_cell.length_b   1.000
_cell.length_c   1.000
_cell.angle_alpha   90.00
_cell.angle_beta   90.00
_cell.angle_gamma   90.00
#
_symmetry.space_group_name_H-M   'P 1'
#
loop_
_entity.id
_entity.type
_entity.pdbx_description
1 polymer ?
#
loop_
_entity_poly.entity_id
_entity_poly.type
_entity_poly.pdbx_seq_one_letter_code
_entity_poly.pdbx_strand_id
1 'polypeptide(L)' 'MIAFLRGTFIRKTPASVIVDVNGVGYELHISL' A
#
# COMPACT_ATOMS: atom_id res chain seq x y z
N MET A 1 -2.99 -9.09 12.29
CA MET A 1 -4.39 -8.62 12.20
C MET A 1 -4.80 -8.12 10.81
N ILE A 2 -3.88 -7.84 9.86
CA ILE A 2 -4.25 -7.49 8.48
C ILE A 2 -3.53 -8.46 7.55
N ALA A 3 -4.29 -9.23 6.77
CA ALA A 3 -3.75 -10.20 5.81
C ALA A 3 -3.72 -9.67 4.37
N PHE A 4 -4.58 -8.69 4.08
CA PHE A 4 -4.76 -8.16 2.73
C PHE A 4 -5.36 -6.75 2.80
N LEU A 5 -4.91 -5.88 1.89
CA LEU A 5 -5.42 -4.52 1.69
C LEU A 5 -5.86 -4.35 0.24
N ARG A 6 -7.04 -3.77 0.04
CA ARG A 6 -7.57 -3.42 -1.28
C ARG A 6 -7.88 -1.93 -1.30
N GLY A 7 -7.37 -1.23 -2.30
CA GLY A 7 -7.57 0.20 -2.42
C GLY A 7 -6.91 0.74 -3.69
N THR A 8 -6.77 2.05 -3.74
CA THR A 8 -6.20 2.75 -4.90
C THR A 8 -4.71 2.93 -4.70
N PHE A 9 -3.90 2.56 -5.71
CA PHE A 9 -2.46 2.80 -5.65
C PHE A 9 -2.16 4.27 -5.90
N ILE A 10 -1.71 4.99 -4.88
CA ILE A 10 -1.35 6.40 -5.00
C ILE A 10 0.10 6.56 -5.45
N ARG A 11 1.00 5.70 -4.95
CA ARG A 11 2.44 5.77 -5.25
C ARG A 11 3.05 4.38 -5.31
N LYS A 12 3.84 4.12 -6.34
CA LYS A 12 4.51 2.82 -6.55
C LYS A 12 6.00 3.05 -6.65
N THR A 13 6.75 2.39 -5.78
CA THR A 13 8.21 2.26 -5.89
C THR A 13 8.58 0.78 -5.80
N PRO A 14 9.77 0.38 -6.26
CA PRO A 14 10.20 -1.02 -6.20
C PRO A 14 10.28 -1.56 -4.76
N ALA A 15 10.58 -0.71 -3.78
CA ALA A 15 10.75 -1.07 -2.37
C ALA A 15 9.50 -0.80 -1.52
N SER A 16 8.61 0.09 -1.94
CA SER A 16 7.37 0.38 -1.22
C SER A 16 6.22 0.88 -2.11
N VAL A 17 5.00 0.59 -1.69
CA VAL A 17 3.76 0.97 -2.39
C VAL A 17 2.80 1.61 -1.40
N ILE A 18 2.22 2.75 -1.78
CA ILE A 18 1.20 3.44 -0.99
C ILE A 18 -0.18 3.13 -1.58
N VAL A 19 -1.05 2.59 -0.72
CA VAL A 19 -2.44 2.25 -1.03
C VAL A 19 -3.37 3.13 -0.22
N ASP A 20 -4.24 3.88 -0.90
CA ASP A 20 -5.34 4.59 -0.25
C ASP A 20 -6.54 3.66 -0.09
N VAL A 21 -6.99 3.50 1.16
CA VAL A 21 -8.20 2.78 1.52
C VAL A 21 -9.15 3.74 2.23
N ASN A 22 -10.17 4.21 1.52
CA ASN A 22 -11.18 5.14 2.03
C ASN A 22 -10.57 6.41 2.69
N GLY A 23 -9.50 6.97 2.12
CA GLY A 23 -8.82 8.16 2.64
C GLY A 23 -7.72 7.89 3.66
N VAL A 24 -7.41 6.61 3.95
CA VAL A 24 -6.26 6.21 4.79
C VAL A 24 -5.16 5.66 3.90
N GLY A 25 -4.00 6.32 3.90
CA GLY A 25 -2.81 5.91 3.16
C GLY A 25 -2.01 4.84 3.92
N TYR A 26 -1.99 3.62 3.40
CA TYR A 26 -1.17 2.52 3.90
C TYR A 26 0.11 2.39 3.07
N GLU A 27 1.27 2.45 3.73
CA GLU A 27 2.54 2.13 3.11
C GLU A 27 2.87 0.65 3.28
N LEU A 28 3.04 -0.06 2.17
CA LEU A 28 3.45 -1.45 2.12
C LEU A 28 4.90 -1.52 1.65
N HIS A 29 5.75 -2.22 2.41
CA HIS A 29 7.11 -2.50 2.00
C HIS A 29 7.14 -3.82 1.22
N ILE A 30 7.84 -3.82 0.09
CA ILE A 30 8.03 -5.00 -0.75
C ILE A 30 9.51 -5.35 -0.66
N SER A 31 9.80 -6.60 -0.32
CA SER A 31 11.15 -7.14 -0.42
C SER A 31 11.51 -7.29 -1.89
N LEU A 32 12.68 -6.76 -2.28
CA LEU A 32 13.22 -6.91 -3.63
C LEU A 32 13.69 -8.35 -3.89
#